data_AF-A0A7V0MA91-F1
#
_entry.id   AF-A0A7V0MA91-F1
#
_cell.length_a   1.000
_cell.length_b   1.000
_cell.length_c   1.000
_cell.angle_alpha   90.00
_cell.angle_beta   90.00
_cell.angle_gamma   90.00
#
_symmetry.space_group_name_H-M   'P 1'
#
loop_
_entity.id
_entity.type
_entity.pdbx_description
1 polymer ?
#
loop_
_entity_poly.entity_id
_entity_poly.type
_entity_poly.pdbx_seq_one_letter_code
_entity_poly.pdbx_strand_id
1 'polypeptide(L)' 'SFAAKELLKEERSISQIRGKFYNFKDIKLMPTYHPAYLLRNPQDKRLVWEDMKKIMRELGIKNKR' A
#
# COMPACT_ATOMS: atom_id res chain seq x y z
N SER A 1 -2.37 -4.52 9.73
CA SER A 1 -2.68 -5.85 9.16
C SER A 1 -4.18 -6.11 9.06
N PHE A 2 -5.01 -5.59 9.98
CA PHE A 2 -6.46 -5.81 9.98
C PHE A 2 -7.18 -5.33 8.70
N ALA A 3 -6.94 -4.09 8.25
CA ALA A 3 -7.66 -3.51 7.11
C ALA A 3 -7.49 -4.26 5.77
N ALA A 4 -6.29 -4.77 5.48
CA ALA A 4 -6.04 -5.48 4.22
C ALA A 4 -6.71 -6.86 4.20
N LYS A 5 -6.77 -7.56 5.34
CA LYS A 5 -7.43 -8.87 5.46
C LYS A 5 -8.95 -8.74 5.29
N GLU A 6 -9.56 -7.74 5.89
CA GLU A 6 -11.02 -7.54 5.80
C GLU A 6 -11.49 -7.13 4.41
N LEU A 7 -10.73 -6.27 3.73
CA LEU A 7 -11.13 -5.79 2.41
C LEU A 7 -10.84 -6.80 1.29
N LEU A 8 -9.74 -7.54 1.37
CA LEU A 8 -9.34 -8.47 0.31
C LEU A 8 -9.76 -9.93 0.55
N LYS A 9 -10.26 -10.26 1.76
CA LYS A 9 -10.52 -11.64 2.21
C LYS A 9 -9.34 -12.59 1.95
N GLU A 10 -8.13 -12.07 1.98
CA GLU A 10 -6.94 -12.80 1.57
C GLU A 10 -6.02 -13.07 2.78
N GLU A 11 -5.71 -14.33 3.03
CA GLU A 11 -4.89 -14.76 4.18
C GLU A 11 -3.39 -14.47 4.02
N ARG A 12 -2.97 -14.02 2.82
CA ARG A 12 -1.58 -13.74 2.50
C ARG A 12 -1.03 -12.61 3.35
N SER A 13 0.26 -12.71 3.69
CA SER A 13 0.92 -11.72 4.53
C SER A 13 1.01 -10.35 3.83
N ILE A 14 1.01 -9.26 4.61
CA ILE A 14 1.05 -7.89 4.06
C ILE A 14 2.28 -7.67 3.15
N SER A 15 3.39 -8.34 3.43
CA SER A 15 4.61 -8.31 2.63
C SER A 15 4.43 -8.88 1.21
N GLN A 16 3.49 -9.81 1.01
CA GLN A 16 3.24 -10.45 -0.28
C GLN A 16 2.23 -9.66 -1.15
N ILE A 17 1.31 -8.95 -0.51
CA ILE A 17 0.22 -8.22 -1.18
C ILE A 17 0.50 -6.72 -1.36
N ARG A 18 1.45 -6.16 -0.60
CA ARG A 18 1.78 -4.74 -0.72
C ARG A 18 2.32 -4.34 -2.09
N GLY A 19 2.08 -3.09 -2.48
CA GLY A 19 2.65 -2.50 -3.69
C GLY A 19 2.11 -3.05 -5.01
N LYS A 20 1.02 -3.81 -4.95
CA LYS A 20 0.20 -4.25 -6.08
C LYS A 20 -1.17 -3.58 -5.99
N PHE A 21 -1.77 -3.29 -7.15
CA PHE A 21 -3.15 -2.82 -7.22
C PHE A 21 -4.10 -4.01 -7.24
N TYR A 22 -5.18 -3.88 -6.48
CA TYR A 22 -6.30 -4.80 -6.42
C TYR A 22 -7.58 -4.04 -6.75
N ASN A 23 -8.58 -4.73 -7.28
CA ASN A 23 -9.89 -4.13 -7.48
C ASN A 23 -10.80 -4.54 -6.32
N PHE A 24 -11.32 -3.54 -5.61
CA PHE A 24 -12.35 -3.73 -4.60
C PHE A 24 -13.56 -2.90 -4.99
N LYS A 25 -14.65 -3.56 -5.41
CA LYS A 25 -15.90 -2.89 -5.86
C LYS A 25 -15.64 -1.78 -6.88
N ASP A 26 -14.91 -2.11 -7.94
CA ASP A 26 -14.50 -1.19 -9.03
C ASP A 26 -13.57 -0.03 -8.62
N ILE A 27 -13.05 -0.05 -7.38
CA ILE A 27 -12.07 0.92 -6.88
C ILE A 27 -10.70 0.25 -6.81
N LYS A 28 -9.67 0.93 -7.34
CA LYS A 28 -8.28 0.47 -7.22
C LYS A 28 -7.80 0.65 -5.77
N LEU A 29 -7.45 -0.45 -5.13
CA LEU A 29 -6.92 -0.54 -3.78
C LEU A 29 -5.46 -0.97 -3.82
N MET A 30 -4.58 -0.28 -3.09
CA MET A 30 -3.20 -0.71 -2.88
C MET A 30 -2.93 -0.89 -1.39
N PRO A 31 -2.77 -2.13 -0.90
CA PRO A 31 -2.34 -2.38 0.47
C PRO A 31 -0.92 -1.86 0.72
N THR A 32 -0.68 -1.32 1.91
CA THR A 32 0.66 -0.92 2.37
C THR A 32 0.82 -1.15 3.89
N TYR A 33 2.01 -0.89 4.43
CA TYR A 33 2.27 -1.07 5.85
C TYR A 33 1.53 -0.03 6.70
N HIS A 34 1.03 -0.47 7.85
CA HIS A 34 0.38 0.42 8.82
C HIS A 34 1.40 1.38 9.47
N PRO A 35 1.08 2.66 9.71
CA PRO A 35 2.02 3.61 10.32
C PRO A 35 2.64 3.12 11.63
N ALA A 36 1.85 2.49 12.51
CA ALA A 36 2.35 1.91 13.76
C ALA A 36 3.42 0.80 13.56
N TYR A 37 3.43 0.10 12.42
CA TYR A 37 4.49 -0.85 12.08
C TYR A 37 5.78 -0.12 11.69
N LEU A 38 5.67 0.98 10.95
CA LEU A 38 6.82 1.81 10.54
C LEU A 38 7.49 2.55 11.70
N LEU A 39 6.74 2.83 12.77
CA LEU A 39 7.32 3.39 14.00
C LEU A 39 8.29 2.41 14.67
N ARG A 40 8.01 1.10 14.57
CA ARG A 40 8.87 0.04 15.11
C ARG A 40 9.96 -0.38 14.13
N ASN A 41 9.69 -0.32 12.83
CA ASN A 41 10.61 -0.71 11.76
C ASN A 41 10.79 0.46 10.77
N PRO A 42 11.62 1.47 11.11
CA PRO A 42 11.75 2.68 10.30
C PRO A 42 12.39 2.43 8.92
N GLN A 43 13.14 1.34 8.74
CA GLN A 43 13.76 1.00 7.45
C GLN A 43 12.70 0.71 6.37
N ASP A 44 11.55 0.19 6.76
CA ASP A 44 10.46 -0.14 5.84
C ASP A 44 9.68 1.08 5.34
N LYS A 45 9.99 2.29 5.83
CA LYS A 45 9.43 3.54 5.29
C LYS A 45 9.73 3.70 3.80
N ARG A 46 10.91 3.25 3.36
CA ARG A 46 11.28 3.27 1.93
C ARG A 46 10.32 2.46 1.08
N LEU A 47 9.91 1.30 1.60
CA LEU A 47 8.96 0.41 0.93
C LEU A 47 7.62 1.13 0.73
N VAL A 48 7.07 1.73 1.79
CA VAL A 48 5.81 2.49 1.71
C VAL A 48 5.92 3.68 0.77
N TRP A 49 7.07 4.36 0.75
CA TRP A 49 7.30 5.46 -0.20
C TRP A 49 7.28 5.01 -1.66
N GLU A 50 7.75 3.80 -1.95
CA GLU A 50 7.64 3.21 -3.30
C GLU A 50 6.20 2.90 -3.69
N ASP A 51 5.37 2.43 -2.76
CA ASP A 51 3.93 2.24 -2.97
C ASP A 51 3.25 3.57 -3.28
N MET A 52 3.52 4.61 -2.47
CA MET A 52 2.96 5.95 -2.68
C MET A 52 3.35 6.52 -4.04
N LYS A 53 4.61 6.36 -4.48
CA LYS A 53 5.04 6.78 -5.82
C LYS A 53 4.26 6.08 -6.93
N LYS A 54 3.90 4.80 -6.77
CA LYS A 54 3.05 4.09 -7.74
C LYS A 54 1.63 4.66 -7.76
N ILE A 55 1.06 4.92 -6.58
CA ILE A 55 -0.27 5.55 -6.45
C ILE A 55 -0.27 6.94 -7.10
N MET A 56 0.75 7.76 -6.86
CA MET A 56 0.84 9.10 -7.48
C MET A 56 0.93 9.03 -9.00
N ARG A 57 1.68 8.06 -9.56
CA ARG A 57 1.73 7.84 -11.01
C ARG A 57 0.36 7.42 -11.55
N GLU A 58 -0.32 6.52 -10.86
CA GLU A 58 -1.66 6.05 -11.24
C GLU A 58 -2.69 7.18 -11.22
N LEU A 59 -2.60 8.09 -10.23
CA LEU A 59 -3.45 9.27 -10.12
C LEU A 59 -3.01 10.42 -11.05
N GLY A 60 -1.95 10.26 -11.84
CA GLY A 60 -1.44 11.32 -12.72
C GLY A 60 -0.89 12.56 -12.00
N ILE A 61 -0.59 12.45 -10.70
CA ILE A 61 -0.07 13.55 -9.89
C ILE A 61 1.37 13.82 -10.31
N LYS A 62 1.57 14.83 -11.17
CA LYS A 62 2.90 15.32 -11.53
C LYS A 62 3.51 16.06 -10.34
N ASN A 63 4.71 15.66 -9.93
CA ASN A 63 5.49 16.43 -8.98
C ASN A 63 5.76 17.80 -9.64
N LYS A 64 5.10 18.86 -9.15
CA LYS A 64 5.46 20.24 -9.51
C LYS A 64 6.88 20.45 -9.00
N ARG A 65 7.86 20.35 -9.90
CA ARG A 65 9.21 20.86 -9.68
C ARG A 65 9.14 22.37 -9.52
#